data_AF-A0A7S1X6L4-F1
#
_entry.id   AF-A0A7S1X6L4-F1
#
_cell.length_a   1.000
_cell.length_b   1.000
_cell.length_c   1.000
_cell.angle_alpha   90.00
_cell.angle_beta   90.00
_cell.angle_gamma   90.00
#
_symmetry.space_group_name_H-M   'P 1'
#
loop_
_entity.id
_entity.type
_entity.pdbx_description
1 polymer ?
#
loop_
_entity_poly.entity_id
_entity_poly.type
_entity_poly.pdbx_seq_one_letter_code
_entity_poly.pdbx_strand_id
1 'polypeptide(L)'
;HTDRNSLSPRARPVWQRRPGGLASVGCLLLSISRLHQSYLSFLFLFYRLFSTLWRRCLSRPRPDLATGRGSNDAAALLTYISFRSQGTASLGNLAMAFPCRLAVAAVLLVLALLLGPVAAIDSKCSACQAVAAELQRRMDKEVPRNHIDLRHRLDGEGNRYGKMIPYNESEERVTDLLDELCNEMTKYSLLKYNETEGPAYLWTKVAGEGKKTVDRKARPHKAEEEHQRKELKSYCARILDEMEEDLSSAIREGETERVAVSNLMCNMLTTACKKKSKKKKPVKVTVSDEL
;
A
#
# COMPACT_ATOMS: atom_id res chain seq x y z
N HIS A 1 -36.82 30.08 -62.04
CA HIS A 1 -37.69 28.92 -61.76
C HIS A 1 -36.81 27.84 -61.14
N THR A 2 -37.01 27.31 -59.93
CA THR A 2 -38.08 27.39 -58.92
C THR A 2 -37.50 26.90 -57.60
N ASP A 3 -37.79 27.64 -56.52
CA ASP A 3 -37.65 27.22 -55.13
C ASP A 3 -38.55 26.01 -54.78
N ARG A 4 -38.17 25.21 -53.76
CA ARG A 4 -38.92 25.16 -52.48
C ARG A 4 -38.35 24.16 -51.46
N ASN A 5 -38.20 24.70 -50.26
CA ASN A 5 -38.18 24.08 -48.94
C ASN A 5 -39.15 22.91 -48.73
N SER A 6 -38.76 21.94 -47.89
CA SER A 6 -39.63 21.46 -46.80
C SER A 6 -38.84 20.71 -45.72
N LEU A 7 -38.69 21.36 -44.57
CA LEU A 7 -38.35 20.76 -43.27
C LEU A 7 -39.55 19.97 -42.72
N SER A 8 -39.28 18.88 -42.01
CA SER A 8 -40.19 18.31 -41.01
C SER A 8 -39.40 17.70 -39.83
N PRO A 9 -39.82 17.91 -38.57
CA PRO A 9 -39.04 17.61 -37.36
C PRO A 9 -39.55 16.38 -36.58
N ARG A 10 -38.65 15.55 -36.05
CA ARG A 10 -38.88 14.58 -34.96
C ARG A 10 -37.54 14.34 -34.25
N ALA A 11 -37.38 14.26 -32.94
CA ALA A 11 -38.20 14.51 -31.77
C ALA A 11 -37.20 14.70 -30.62
N ARG A 12 -37.45 15.64 -29.68
CA ARG A 12 -36.63 15.78 -28.47
C ARG A 12 -37.07 14.74 -27.43
N PRO A 13 -36.17 14.02 -26.74
CA PRO A 13 -36.51 13.43 -25.46
C PRO A 13 -36.46 14.50 -24.37
N VAL A 14 -37.54 14.55 -23.58
CA VAL A 14 -37.79 15.48 -22.49
C VAL A 14 -38.01 14.64 -21.22
N TRP A 15 -37.35 15.08 -20.13
CA TRP A 15 -37.33 14.55 -18.75
C TRP A 15 -36.43 13.32 -18.52
N GLN A 16 -35.56 13.29 -17.51
CA GLN A 16 -35.91 13.52 -16.10
C GLN A 16 -34.69 13.96 -15.27
N ARG A 17 -34.81 15.11 -14.56
CA ARG A 17 -33.88 15.50 -13.48
C ARG A 17 -34.03 14.50 -12.33
N ARG A 18 -32.95 13.81 -11.97
CA ARG A 18 -32.87 13.07 -10.70
C ARG A 18 -32.64 14.05 -9.55
N PRO A 19 -33.41 13.99 -8.47
CA PRO A 19 -33.14 14.77 -7.26
C PRO A 19 -32.08 14.07 -6.41
N GLY A 20 -31.17 14.87 -5.83
CA GLY A 20 -30.63 14.62 -4.48
C GLY A 20 -29.50 13.61 -4.33
N GLY A 21 -28.27 14.00 -4.70
CA GLY A 21 -27.02 13.35 -4.25
C GLY A 21 -26.52 13.80 -2.87
N LEU A 22 -27.31 14.53 -2.09
CA LEU A 22 -26.91 15.06 -0.77
C LEU A 22 -27.20 14.10 0.41
N ALA A 23 -27.99 13.03 0.20
CA ALA A 23 -28.34 12.10 1.27
C ALA A 23 -27.25 11.04 1.57
N SER A 24 -26.33 10.77 0.64
CA SER A 24 -25.32 9.71 0.81
C SER A 24 -24.11 10.17 1.63
N VAL A 25 -23.69 11.43 1.49
CA VAL A 25 -22.57 12.00 2.25
C VAL A 25 -22.94 12.15 3.73
N GLY A 26 -24.19 12.53 4.03
CA GLY A 26 -24.69 12.61 5.41
C GLY A 26 -24.72 11.24 6.13
N CYS A 27 -25.06 10.16 5.43
CA CYS A 27 -25.01 8.80 6.00
C CYS A 27 -23.59 8.29 6.25
N LEU A 28 -22.63 8.63 5.38
CA LEU A 28 -21.22 8.28 5.58
C LEU A 28 -20.59 9.06 6.75
N LEU A 29 -20.85 10.37 6.84
CA LEU A 29 -20.35 11.18 7.97
C LEU A 29 -20.98 10.78 9.30
N LEU A 30 -22.27 10.44 9.35
CA LEU A 30 -22.91 9.92 10.56
C LEU A 30 -22.39 8.53 10.96
N SER A 31 -21.98 7.71 10.00
CA SER A 31 -21.37 6.39 10.28
C SER A 31 -19.96 6.55 10.83
N ILE A 32 -19.16 7.46 10.26
CA ILE A 32 -17.80 7.77 10.74
C ILE A 32 -17.85 8.42 12.13
N SER A 33 -18.79 9.34 12.38
CA SER A 33 -18.98 9.92 13.72
C SER A 33 -19.44 8.89 14.75
N ARG A 34 -20.30 7.91 14.39
CA ARG A 34 -20.67 6.82 15.30
C ARG A 34 -19.50 5.89 15.59
N LEU A 35 -18.68 5.56 14.59
CA LEU A 35 -17.44 4.78 14.77
C LEU A 35 -16.43 5.53 15.66
N HIS A 36 -16.27 6.84 15.48
CA HIS A 36 -15.39 7.66 16.31
C HIS A 36 -15.91 7.80 17.75
N GLN A 37 -17.22 7.96 17.95
CA GLN A 37 -17.86 8.01 19.27
C GLN A 37 -17.73 6.67 20.01
N SER A 38 -17.90 5.55 19.31
CA SER A 38 -17.68 4.21 19.85
C SER A 38 -16.21 3.97 20.20
N TYR A 39 -15.28 4.43 19.35
CA TYR A 39 -13.84 4.31 19.60
C TYR A 39 -13.38 5.13 20.80
N LEU A 40 -13.83 6.39 20.94
CA LEU A 40 -13.53 7.23 22.10
C LEU A 40 -14.14 6.67 23.40
N SER A 41 -15.34 6.09 23.33
CA SER A 41 -15.96 5.42 24.48
C SER A 41 -15.19 4.18 24.90
N PHE A 42 -14.70 3.38 23.94
CA PHE A 42 -13.84 2.24 24.20
C PHE A 42 -12.50 2.66 24.81
N LEU A 43 -11.85 3.69 24.27
CA LEU A 43 -10.61 4.25 24.83
C LEU A 43 -10.82 4.80 26.24
N PHE A 44 -11.95 5.45 26.52
CA PHE A 44 -12.24 5.99 27.85
C PHE A 44 -12.50 4.88 28.88
N LEU A 45 -13.25 3.84 28.49
CA LEU A 45 -13.47 2.65 29.33
C LEU A 45 -12.15 1.90 29.57
N PHE A 46 -11.33 1.74 28.54
CA PHE A 46 -10.01 1.11 28.64
C PHE A 46 -9.07 1.92 29.54
N TYR A 47 -9.03 3.25 29.39
CA TYR A 47 -8.25 4.15 30.26
C TYR A 47 -8.73 4.11 31.71
N ARG A 48 -10.05 4.04 31.97
CA ARG A 48 -10.57 3.90 33.34
C ARG A 48 -10.26 2.55 33.96
N LEU A 49 -10.38 1.46 33.21
CA LEU A 49 -9.96 0.12 33.64
C LEU A 49 -8.46 0.09 33.93
N PHE A 50 -7.64 0.65 33.05
CA PHE A 50 -6.20 0.72 33.23
C PHE A 50 -5.81 1.62 34.41
N SER A 51 -6.42 2.79 34.58
CA SER A 51 -6.15 3.71 35.70
C SER A 51 -6.55 3.12 37.05
N THR A 52 -7.66 2.38 37.11
CA THR A 52 -8.10 1.72 38.35
C THR A 52 -7.21 0.53 38.73
N LEU A 53 -6.73 -0.22 37.74
CA LEU A 53 -5.75 -1.29 37.93
C LEU A 53 -4.37 -0.72 38.34
N TRP A 54 -3.93 0.37 37.72
CA TRP A 54 -2.67 1.05 38.05
C TRP A 54 -2.67 1.62 39.47
N ARG A 55 -3.77 2.26 39.91
CA ARG A 55 -3.91 2.76 41.29
C ARG A 55 -3.91 1.66 42.33
N ARG A 56 -4.41 0.46 42.01
CA ARG A 56 -4.37 -0.72 42.90
C ARG A 56 -3.00 -1.37 42.96
N CYS A 57 -2.19 -1.29 41.89
CA CYS A 57 -0.81 -1.76 41.91
C CYS A 57 0.16 -0.83 42.66
N LEU A 58 -0.02 0.49 42.60
CA LEU A 58 0.88 1.44 43.28
C LEU A 58 0.60 1.63 44.78
N SER A 59 -0.55 1.18 45.27
CA SER A 59 -0.98 1.37 46.66
C SER A 59 -0.65 0.15 47.54
N ARG A 60 0.61 -0.31 47.56
CA ARG A 60 1.08 -1.21 48.61
C ARG A 60 2.01 -0.45 49.58
N PRO A 61 1.75 -0.52 50.90
CA PRO A 61 2.65 0.06 51.88
C PRO A 61 4.00 -0.67 51.84
N ARG A 62 5.10 0.09 51.93
CA ARG A 62 6.45 -0.45 52.14
C ARG A 62 6.46 -1.22 53.47
N PRO A 63 6.98 -2.45 53.53
CA PRO A 63 7.23 -3.09 54.81
C PRO A 63 8.43 -2.41 55.49
N ASP A 64 8.25 -2.09 56.77
CA ASP A 64 9.24 -1.48 57.65
C ASP A 64 10.50 -2.35 57.78
N LEU A 65 11.67 -1.72 57.58
CA LEU A 65 12.96 -2.30 57.92
C LEU A 65 13.15 -2.21 59.44
N ALA A 66 12.92 -3.31 60.15
CA ALA A 66 13.39 -3.49 61.52
C ALA A 66 14.83 -4.05 61.49
N THR A 67 15.73 -3.28 62.08
CA THR A 67 17.13 -3.58 62.36
C THR A 67 17.31 -4.77 63.31
N GLY A 68 18.16 -5.73 62.94
CA GLY A 68 18.63 -6.81 63.80
C GLY A 68 20.10 -7.13 63.52
N ARG A 69 20.97 -6.68 64.42
CA ARG A 69 22.43 -6.81 64.45
C ARG A 69 22.83 -8.23 64.89
N GLY A 70 23.83 -8.84 64.25
CA GLY A 70 24.71 -9.82 64.92
C GLY A 70 25.12 -11.07 64.14
N SER A 71 26.44 -11.26 64.08
CA SER A 71 27.20 -12.49 63.86
C SER A 71 27.48 -12.95 62.42
N ASN A 72 28.78 -13.00 62.13
CA ASN A 72 29.39 -13.61 60.97
C ASN A 72 29.12 -15.12 60.98
N ASP A 73 28.77 -15.72 59.84
CA ASP A 73 29.14 -17.09 59.50
C ASP A 73 28.97 -17.34 57.99
N ALA A 74 30.01 -17.90 57.39
CA ALA A 74 30.18 -18.13 55.94
C ALA A 74 29.37 -19.33 55.41
N ALA A 75 28.09 -19.41 55.75
CA ALA A 75 27.22 -20.55 55.42
C ALA A 75 25.98 -20.17 54.57
N ALA A 76 25.96 -19.00 53.94
CA ALA A 76 24.83 -18.54 53.12
C ALA A 76 24.94 -18.85 51.62
N LEU A 77 25.98 -19.57 51.17
CA LEU A 77 26.23 -19.81 49.73
C LEU A 77 26.03 -21.26 49.26
N LEU A 78 25.59 -22.17 50.14
CA LEU A 78 25.37 -23.59 49.79
C LEU A 78 23.96 -24.12 50.08
N THR A 79 22.98 -23.23 50.24
CA THR A 79 21.55 -23.62 50.28
C THR A 79 20.80 -23.19 49.01
N TYR A 80 21.49 -22.69 47.98
CA TYR A 80 20.86 -22.19 46.77
C TYR A 80 20.67 -23.24 45.67
N ILE A 81 21.33 -24.40 45.75
CA ILE A 81 21.26 -25.42 44.69
C ILE A 81 21.11 -26.80 45.34
N SER A 82 19.92 -27.38 45.18
CA SER A 82 19.50 -28.78 45.53
C SER A 82 18.60 -28.94 46.76
N PHE A 83 17.33 -28.50 46.67
CA PHE A 83 16.24 -29.24 47.32
C PHE A 83 15.10 -29.50 46.33
N ARG A 84 15.08 -30.75 45.89
CA ARG A 84 14.07 -31.39 45.05
C ARG A 84 12.78 -31.55 45.87
N SER A 85 11.65 -31.26 45.23
CA SER A 85 10.34 -31.92 45.44
C SER A 85 9.90 -32.27 46.88
N GLN A 86 9.04 -31.43 47.44
CA GLN A 86 7.82 -31.74 48.23
C GLN A 86 7.24 -30.36 48.57
N GLY A 87 6.09 -29.92 48.03
CA GLY A 87 4.82 -30.58 48.18
C GLY A 87 4.08 -30.08 49.43
N THR A 88 3.96 -28.77 49.65
CA THR A 88 2.90 -28.20 50.51
C THR A 88 2.33 -26.95 49.84
N ALA A 89 1.07 -27.07 49.44
CA ALA A 89 0.27 -25.99 48.91
C ALA A 89 0.06 -24.93 49.99
N SER A 90 0.62 -23.73 49.82
CA SER A 90 0.07 -22.52 50.44
C SER A 90 -0.78 -21.78 49.40
N LEU A 91 -2.09 -21.85 49.61
CA LEU A 91 -3.17 -21.21 48.84
C LEU A 91 -3.17 -19.67 49.01
N GLY A 92 -2.04 -19.01 48.72
CA GLY A 92 -1.88 -17.57 48.96
C GLY A 92 -1.40 -16.74 47.76
N ASN A 93 -0.81 -17.34 46.72
CA ASN A 93 -0.09 -16.59 45.69
C ASN A 93 -0.53 -16.85 44.24
N LEU A 94 -1.63 -17.55 44.01
CA LEU A 94 -2.13 -17.78 42.64
C LEU A 94 -2.90 -16.59 42.03
N ALA A 95 -3.26 -15.57 42.83
CA ALA A 95 -4.16 -14.51 42.38
C ALA A 95 -3.46 -13.31 41.69
N MET A 96 -2.13 -13.17 41.75
CA MET A 96 -1.44 -11.95 41.28
C MET A 96 -0.72 -12.07 39.93
N ALA A 97 -0.61 -13.27 39.34
CA ALA A 97 0.03 -13.46 38.03
C ALA A 97 -0.94 -13.43 36.83
N PHE A 98 -2.25 -13.57 37.09
CA PHE A 98 -3.29 -13.62 36.05
C PHE A 98 -3.66 -12.27 35.41
N PRO A 99 -3.78 -11.13 36.12
CA PRO A 99 -4.27 -9.90 35.50
C PRO A 99 -3.23 -9.24 34.57
N CYS A 100 -1.94 -9.44 34.85
CA CYS A 100 -0.87 -8.86 34.03
C CYS A 100 -0.73 -9.58 32.68
N ARG A 101 -0.93 -10.90 32.64
CA ARG A 101 -0.93 -11.68 31.39
C ARG A 101 -2.10 -11.32 30.47
N LEU A 102 -3.29 -11.09 31.05
CA LEU A 102 -4.47 -10.66 30.29
C LEU A 102 -4.33 -9.24 29.75
N ALA A 103 -3.75 -8.32 30.54
CA ALA A 103 -3.49 -6.95 30.08
C ALA A 103 -2.47 -6.89 28.92
N VAL A 104 -1.38 -7.66 29.01
CA VAL A 104 -0.39 -7.75 27.92
C VAL A 104 -0.99 -8.40 26.67
N ALA A 105 -1.78 -9.46 26.82
CA ALA A 105 -2.48 -10.09 25.70
C ALA A 105 -3.47 -9.14 25.01
N ALA A 106 -4.21 -8.33 25.78
CA ALA A 106 -5.12 -7.33 25.23
C ALA A 106 -4.38 -6.22 24.46
N VAL A 107 -3.24 -5.74 24.98
CA VAL A 107 -2.40 -4.75 24.28
C VAL A 107 -1.82 -5.32 22.98
N LEU A 108 -1.34 -6.57 22.99
CA LEU A 108 -0.83 -7.24 21.79
C LEU A 108 -1.92 -7.47 20.73
N LEU A 109 -3.14 -7.82 21.16
CA LEU A 109 -4.28 -8.01 20.27
C LEU A 109 -4.73 -6.68 19.65
N VAL A 110 -4.76 -5.60 20.43
CA VAL A 110 -5.03 -4.25 19.91
C VAL A 110 -3.93 -3.79 18.94
N LEU A 111 -2.66 -4.04 19.26
CA LEU A 111 -1.54 -3.72 18.37
C LEU A 111 -1.61 -4.50 17.05
N ALA A 112 -2.00 -5.78 17.10
CA ALA A 112 -2.21 -6.61 15.91
C ALA A 112 -3.39 -6.15 15.05
N LEU A 113 -4.42 -5.54 15.65
CA LEU A 113 -5.54 -4.95 14.91
C LEU A 113 -5.18 -3.59 14.29
N LEU A 114 -4.26 -2.84 14.89
CA LEU A 114 -3.76 -1.57 14.36
C LEU A 114 -2.73 -1.77 13.23
N LEU A 115 -1.91 -2.81 13.34
CA LEU A 115 -1.05 -3.30 12.26
C LEU A 115 -1.90 -4.17 11.33
N GLY A 116 -2.72 -3.55 10.49
CA GLY A 116 -3.49 -4.27 9.47
C GLY A 116 -2.59 -5.21 8.65
N PRO A 117 -3.12 -6.29 8.06
CA PRO A 117 -2.33 -7.18 7.23
C PRO A 117 -1.69 -6.35 6.13
N VAL A 118 -0.37 -6.21 6.16
CA VAL A 118 0.38 -5.73 5.01
C VAL A 118 0.05 -6.73 3.91
N ALA A 119 -0.76 -6.32 2.93
CA ALA A 119 -1.16 -7.17 1.82
C ALA A 119 0.11 -7.63 1.10
N ALA A 120 0.58 -8.80 1.49
CA ALA A 120 1.78 -9.40 0.95
C ALA A 120 1.34 -10.06 -0.35
N ILE A 121 1.44 -9.32 -1.45
CA ILE A 121 1.23 -9.91 -2.77
C ILE A 121 2.27 -11.00 -3.04
N ASP A 122 1.82 -12.11 -3.61
CA ASP A 122 2.70 -13.16 -4.07
C ASP A 122 3.66 -12.62 -5.15
N SER A 123 4.95 -12.92 -4.98
CA SER A 123 6.03 -12.51 -5.91
C SER A 123 6.09 -11.00 -6.20
N LYS A 124 6.23 -10.17 -5.14
CA LYS A 124 6.30 -8.68 -5.20
C LYS A 124 7.13 -8.13 -6.37
N CYS A 125 8.32 -8.66 -6.62
CA CYS A 125 9.17 -8.20 -7.72
C CYS A 125 8.52 -8.42 -9.09
N SER A 126 7.93 -9.61 -9.31
CA SER A 126 7.27 -9.88 -10.59
C SER A 126 5.97 -9.09 -10.75
N ALA A 127 5.29 -8.78 -9.64
CA ALA A 127 4.12 -7.91 -9.65
C ALA A 127 4.49 -6.48 -10.09
N CYS A 128 5.56 -5.91 -9.53
CA CYS A 128 6.06 -4.61 -9.97
C CYS A 128 6.48 -4.63 -11.44
N GLN A 129 7.20 -5.67 -11.88
CA GLN A 129 7.59 -5.81 -13.28
C GLN A 129 6.38 -5.89 -14.22
N ALA A 130 5.28 -6.52 -13.80
CA ALA A 130 4.04 -6.55 -14.58
C ALA A 130 3.43 -5.15 -14.74
N VAL A 131 3.38 -4.35 -13.67
CA VAL A 131 2.91 -2.95 -13.73
C VAL A 131 3.82 -2.12 -14.63
N ALA A 132 5.13 -2.20 -14.43
CA ALA A 132 6.11 -1.44 -15.22
C ALA A 132 6.08 -1.82 -16.71
N ALA A 133 5.89 -3.09 -17.03
CA ALA A 133 5.74 -3.54 -18.41
C ALA A 133 4.46 -3.00 -19.05
N GLU A 134 3.39 -2.79 -18.29
CA GLU A 134 2.18 -2.17 -18.82
C GLU A 134 2.34 -0.67 -19.05
N LEU A 135 3.04 0.03 -18.15
CA LEU A 135 3.37 1.44 -18.34
C LEU A 135 4.23 1.63 -19.60
N GLN A 136 5.28 0.82 -19.77
CA GLN A 136 6.10 0.86 -20.99
C GLN A 136 5.25 0.66 -22.25
N ARG A 137 4.34 -0.32 -22.27
CA ARG A 137 3.46 -0.54 -23.42
C ARG A 137 2.54 0.64 -23.70
N ARG A 138 2.14 1.40 -22.69
CA ARG A 138 1.33 2.62 -22.88
C ARG A 138 2.17 3.74 -23.49
N MET A 139 3.40 3.91 -23.02
CA MET A 139 4.36 4.85 -23.61
C MET A 139 4.67 4.50 -25.07
N ASP A 140 4.88 3.22 -25.39
CA ASP A 140 5.19 2.78 -26.75
C ASP A 140 4.02 2.97 -27.73
N LYS A 141 2.78 3.04 -27.22
CA LYS A 141 1.55 3.27 -28.01
C LYS A 141 1.11 4.72 -28.02
N GLU A 142 1.75 5.56 -27.21
CA GLU A 142 1.45 6.98 -27.11
C GLU A 142 1.61 7.61 -28.50
N VAL A 143 0.58 8.34 -28.94
CA VAL A 143 0.67 9.08 -30.20
C VAL A 143 1.47 10.35 -29.94
N PRO A 144 2.59 10.59 -30.65
CA PRO A 144 3.43 11.76 -30.41
C PRO A 144 2.64 13.05 -30.69
N ARG A 145 2.56 13.92 -29.68
CA ARG A 145 1.95 15.26 -29.78
C ARG A 145 3.05 16.31 -29.67
N ASN A 146 2.96 17.40 -30.44
CA ASN A 146 3.98 18.46 -30.39
C ASN A 146 3.85 19.35 -29.15
N HIS A 147 2.66 19.89 -28.88
CA HIS A 147 2.46 20.86 -27.80
C HIS A 147 1.06 20.78 -27.20
N ILE A 148 0.96 21.13 -25.92
CA ILE A 148 -0.32 21.39 -25.23
C ILE A 148 -0.55 22.90 -25.21
N ASP A 149 -1.77 23.29 -25.57
CA ASP A 149 -2.23 24.69 -25.51
C ASP A 149 -2.96 24.97 -24.19
N LEU A 150 -2.29 25.64 -23.25
CA LEU A 150 -2.87 26.06 -21.97
C LEU A 150 -3.52 27.45 -22.04
N ARG A 151 -3.75 28.00 -23.24
CA ARG A 151 -4.35 29.32 -23.44
C ARG A 151 -5.87 29.22 -23.35
N HIS A 152 -6.40 29.38 -22.14
CA HIS A 152 -7.83 29.25 -21.88
C HIS A 152 -8.65 30.52 -22.17
N ARG A 153 -8.02 31.68 -22.34
CA ARG A 153 -8.72 32.97 -22.53
C ARG A 153 -8.39 33.58 -23.90
N LEU A 154 -9.45 34.00 -24.62
CA LEU A 154 -9.33 34.87 -25.79
C LEU A 154 -9.46 36.33 -25.34
N ASP A 155 -8.72 37.22 -25.98
CA ASP A 155 -8.94 38.66 -25.87
C ASP A 155 -10.14 39.10 -26.73
N GLY A 156 -10.46 40.40 -26.70
CA GLY A 156 -11.52 40.98 -27.55
C GLY A 156 -11.16 41.04 -29.04
N GLU A 157 -9.90 40.80 -29.40
CA GLU A 157 -9.38 40.79 -30.78
C GLU A 157 -9.34 39.38 -31.38
N GLY A 158 -9.64 38.35 -30.58
CA GLY A 158 -9.61 36.94 -30.98
C GLY A 158 -8.25 36.26 -30.82
N ASN A 159 -7.24 36.92 -30.26
CA ASN A 159 -5.95 36.34 -29.97
C ASN A 159 -5.98 35.52 -28.67
N ARG A 160 -5.21 34.43 -28.67
CA ARG A 160 -5.01 33.57 -27.49
C ARG A 160 -3.67 33.89 -26.84
N TYR A 161 -3.71 34.34 -25.60
CA TYR A 161 -2.52 34.56 -24.78
C TYR A 161 -2.35 33.44 -23.74
N GLY A 162 -1.10 33.10 -23.44
CA GLY A 162 -0.72 32.15 -22.40
C GLY A 162 0.38 31.18 -22.85
N LYS A 163 0.63 30.15 -22.03
CA LYS A 163 1.76 29.23 -22.17
C LYS A 163 1.40 28.06 -23.09
N MET A 164 2.23 27.79 -24.10
CA MET A 164 2.27 26.48 -24.75
C MET A 164 3.49 25.72 -24.20
N ILE A 165 3.29 24.47 -23.81
CA ILE A 165 4.35 23.58 -23.33
C ILE A 165 4.45 22.35 -24.22
N PRO A 166 5.65 21.78 -24.40
CA PRO A 166 5.77 20.53 -25.15
C PRO A 166 5.09 19.39 -24.37
N TYR A 167 4.49 18.43 -25.08
CA TYR A 167 3.66 17.38 -24.47
C TYR A 167 4.48 16.45 -23.56
N ASN A 168 5.71 16.15 -23.95
CA ASN A 168 6.65 15.30 -23.20
C ASN A 168 6.91 15.76 -21.77
N GLU A 169 6.95 17.08 -21.53
CA GLU A 169 7.23 17.72 -20.24
C GLU A 169 5.96 18.07 -19.45
N SER A 170 4.79 17.79 -20.03
CA SER A 170 3.50 18.14 -19.45
C SER A 170 3.06 17.15 -18.37
N GLU A 171 2.37 17.66 -17.35
CA GLU A 171 1.72 16.83 -16.33
C GLU A 171 0.53 16.07 -16.91
N GLU A 172 -0.13 16.61 -17.94
CA GLU A 172 -1.24 15.94 -18.65
C GLU A 172 -0.78 14.61 -19.26
N ARG A 173 0.40 14.55 -19.88
CA ARG A 173 0.97 13.29 -20.39
C ARG A 173 1.13 12.24 -19.28
N VAL A 174 1.60 12.65 -18.10
CA VAL A 174 1.76 11.74 -16.96
C VAL A 174 0.41 11.19 -16.52
N THR A 175 -0.60 12.06 -16.37
CA THR A 175 -1.96 11.64 -16.03
C THR A 175 -2.55 10.70 -17.08
N ASP A 176 -2.40 10.99 -18.37
CA ASP A 176 -2.88 10.12 -19.47
C ASP A 176 -2.24 8.72 -19.42
N LEU A 177 -0.95 8.63 -19.09
CA LEU A 177 -0.23 7.35 -19.00
C LEU A 177 -0.62 6.53 -17.77
N LEU A 178 -0.80 7.18 -16.63
CA LEU A 178 -1.11 6.54 -15.35
C LEU A 178 -2.60 6.22 -15.18
N ASP A 179 -3.48 7.00 -15.81
CA ASP A 179 -4.92 6.77 -15.73
C ASP A 179 -5.30 5.39 -16.29
N GLU A 180 -6.19 4.69 -15.60
CA GLU A 180 -6.59 3.31 -15.90
C GLU A 180 -5.44 2.27 -16.01
N LEU A 181 -4.18 2.61 -15.72
CA LEU A 181 -3.05 1.67 -15.81
C LEU A 181 -3.31 0.42 -14.96
N CYS A 182 -3.80 0.60 -13.73
CA CYS A 182 -4.10 -0.51 -12.85
C CYS A 182 -5.32 -1.35 -13.27
N ASN A 183 -6.19 -0.86 -14.16
CA ASN A 183 -7.28 -1.68 -14.70
C ASN A 183 -6.76 -2.81 -15.59
N GLU A 184 -5.60 -2.63 -16.22
CA GLU A 184 -4.95 -3.65 -17.05
C GLU A 184 -4.45 -4.86 -16.24
N MET A 185 -4.25 -4.71 -14.93
CA MET A 185 -3.84 -5.82 -14.04
C MET A 185 -4.86 -6.98 -14.02
N THR A 186 -6.12 -6.69 -14.38
CA THR A 186 -7.16 -7.72 -14.54
C THR A 186 -6.89 -8.71 -15.68
N LYS A 187 -5.92 -8.44 -16.55
CA LYS A 187 -5.53 -9.30 -17.69
C LYS A 187 -4.35 -10.22 -17.36
N TYR A 188 -3.85 -10.19 -16.13
CA TYR A 188 -2.71 -10.99 -15.67
C TYR A 188 -3.18 -12.23 -14.89
N SER A 189 -2.27 -13.19 -14.76
CA SER A 189 -2.44 -14.40 -13.98
C SER A 189 -1.11 -14.76 -13.31
N LEU A 190 -1.17 -15.28 -12.09
CA LEU A 190 0.00 -15.76 -11.37
C LEU A 190 0.28 -17.21 -11.79
N LEU A 191 1.43 -17.43 -12.42
CA LEU A 191 1.81 -18.74 -12.93
C LEU A 191 2.94 -19.32 -12.10
N LYS A 192 2.89 -20.64 -11.86
CA LYS A 192 4.03 -21.38 -11.31
C LYS A 192 5.11 -21.48 -12.38
N TYR A 193 6.32 -21.07 -12.05
CA TYR A 193 7.52 -21.20 -12.85
C TYR A 193 8.56 -21.99 -12.04
N ASN A 194 9.11 -23.05 -12.61
CA ASN A 194 10.12 -23.83 -11.95
C ASN A 194 11.47 -23.13 -12.12
N GLU A 195 11.92 -22.44 -11.08
CA GLU A 195 13.33 -22.04 -10.99
C GLU A 195 14.16 -23.24 -10.53
N THR A 196 15.47 -23.19 -10.77
CA THR A 196 16.44 -24.19 -10.32
C THR A 196 16.44 -24.39 -8.79
N GLU A 197 15.90 -23.42 -8.04
CA GLU A 197 15.84 -23.39 -6.56
C GLU A 197 14.44 -23.72 -5.98
N GLY A 198 13.42 -24.01 -6.81
CA GLY A 198 12.07 -24.35 -6.36
C GLY A 198 10.94 -23.69 -7.19
N PRO A 199 9.65 -23.94 -6.85
CA PRO A 199 8.53 -23.31 -7.52
C PRO A 199 8.50 -21.81 -7.19
N ALA A 200 8.84 -20.98 -8.17
CA ALA A 200 8.64 -19.54 -8.15
C ALA A 200 7.27 -19.21 -8.76
N TYR A 201 6.73 -18.04 -8.44
CA TYR A 201 5.50 -17.54 -9.05
C TYR A 201 5.82 -16.29 -9.87
N LEU A 202 5.20 -16.17 -11.05
CA LEU A 202 5.42 -15.08 -11.99
C LEU A 202 4.09 -14.53 -12.50
N TRP A 203 3.88 -13.22 -12.34
CA TRP A 203 2.78 -12.52 -12.96
C TRP A 203 2.96 -12.44 -14.48
N THR A 204 2.01 -13.01 -15.22
CA THR A 204 2.06 -13.07 -16.69
C THR A 204 0.77 -12.55 -17.31
N LYS A 205 0.89 -11.72 -18.35
CA LYS A 205 -0.26 -11.23 -19.13
C LYS A 205 -0.85 -12.37 -19.95
N VAL A 206 -2.10 -12.75 -19.66
CA VAL A 206 -2.81 -13.88 -20.31
C VAL A 206 -3.96 -13.43 -21.21
N ALA A 207 -4.31 -12.15 -21.19
CA ALA A 207 -5.37 -11.56 -22.00
C ALA A 207 -4.98 -10.19 -22.57
N GLY A 208 -5.67 -9.78 -23.64
CA GLY A 208 -5.40 -8.52 -24.33
C GLY A 208 -4.15 -8.54 -25.19
N GLU A 209 -3.70 -7.34 -25.55
CA GLU A 209 -2.53 -7.12 -26.40
C GLU A 209 -1.24 -7.40 -25.64
N GLY A 210 -0.26 -8.03 -26.31
CA GLY A 210 1.00 -8.45 -25.70
C GLY A 210 0.87 -9.65 -24.75
N LYS A 211 -0.25 -10.41 -24.81
CA LYS A 211 -0.44 -11.62 -24.01
C LYS A 211 0.57 -12.71 -24.40
N LYS A 212 0.99 -13.51 -23.43
CA LYS A 212 1.74 -14.75 -23.68
C LYS A 212 0.77 -15.92 -23.90
N THR A 213 1.14 -16.84 -24.76
CA THR A 213 0.42 -18.11 -24.93
C THR A 213 0.74 -19.01 -23.75
N VAL A 214 -0.25 -19.24 -22.89
CA VAL A 214 -0.13 -20.05 -21.67
C VAL A 214 -1.23 -21.11 -21.69
N ASP A 215 -0.86 -22.37 -21.40
CA ASP A 215 -1.83 -23.45 -21.27
C ASP A 215 -2.81 -23.14 -20.13
N ARG A 216 -4.11 -23.34 -20.36
CA ARG A 216 -5.14 -23.20 -19.34
C ARG A 216 -4.84 -24.06 -18.10
N LYS A 217 -4.21 -25.22 -18.26
CA LYS A 217 -3.82 -26.11 -17.15
C LYS A 217 -2.76 -25.51 -16.24
N ALA A 218 -1.94 -24.60 -16.75
CA ALA A 218 -0.92 -23.89 -15.96
C ALA A 218 -1.51 -22.71 -15.16
N ARG A 219 -2.76 -22.31 -15.45
CA ARG A 219 -3.46 -21.24 -14.75
C ARG A 219 -4.24 -21.78 -13.55
N PRO A 220 -4.36 -20.99 -12.47
CA PRO A 220 -5.19 -21.34 -11.33
C PRO A 220 -6.68 -21.43 -11.70
N HIS A 221 -7.48 -21.97 -10.79
CA HIS A 221 -8.93 -22.04 -10.98
C HIS A 221 -9.53 -20.63 -11.08
N LYS A 222 -10.64 -20.46 -11.80
CA LYS A 222 -11.23 -19.16 -12.15
C LYS A 222 -11.43 -18.24 -10.93
N ALA A 223 -11.92 -18.77 -9.81
CA ALA A 223 -12.17 -17.99 -8.60
C ALA A 223 -10.87 -17.49 -7.93
N GLU A 224 -9.84 -18.34 -7.89
CA GLU A 224 -8.52 -17.98 -7.36
C GLU A 224 -7.83 -16.95 -8.26
N GLU A 225 -7.92 -17.14 -9.59
CA GLU A 225 -7.38 -16.19 -10.56
C GLU A 225 -8.03 -14.80 -10.43
N GLU A 226 -9.33 -14.74 -10.19
CA GLU A 226 -10.04 -13.47 -9.98
C GLU A 226 -9.59 -12.77 -8.68
N HIS A 227 -9.40 -13.53 -7.60
CA HIS A 227 -8.86 -13.00 -6.35
C HIS A 227 -7.46 -12.41 -6.54
N GLN A 228 -6.56 -13.18 -7.15
CA GLN A 228 -5.20 -12.78 -7.50
C GLN A 228 -5.18 -11.50 -8.34
N ARG A 229 -6.05 -11.38 -9.35
CA ARG A 229 -6.15 -10.16 -10.17
C ARG A 229 -6.56 -8.93 -9.36
N LYS A 230 -7.46 -9.09 -8.38
CA LYS A 230 -7.86 -8.00 -7.48
C LYS A 230 -6.70 -7.60 -6.57
N GLU A 231 -5.93 -8.56 -6.06
CA GLU A 231 -4.71 -8.29 -5.30
C GLU A 231 -3.67 -7.54 -6.12
N LEU A 232 -3.40 -7.95 -7.36
CA LEU A 232 -2.48 -7.25 -8.26
C LEU A 232 -2.96 -5.84 -8.58
N LYS A 233 -4.27 -5.65 -8.81
CA LYS A 233 -4.86 -4.32 -9.04
C LYS A 233 -4.70 -3.43 -7.81
N SER A 234 -4.96 -3.94 -6.61
CA SER A 234 -4.78 -3.19 -5.36
C SER A 234 -3.30 -2.87 -5.09
N TYR A 235 -2.40 -3.81 -5.43
CA TYR A 235 -0.95 -3.59 -5.35
C TYR A 235 -0.49 -2.48 -6.30
N CYS A 236 -1.00 -2.47 -7.54
CA CYS A 236 -0.74 -1.43 -8.51
C CYS A 236 -1.18 -0.05 -8.02
N ALA A 237 -2.38 0.06 -7.45
CA ALA A 237 -2.85 1.34 -6.90
C ALA A 237 -1.89 1.83 -5.81
N ARG A 238 -1.60 0.97 -4.81
CA ARG A 238 -0.71 1.34 -3.70
C ARG A 238 0.70 1.75 -4.15
N ILE A 239 1.30 1.03 -5.10
CA ILE A 239 2.66 1.36 -5.54
C ILE A 239 2.69 2.66 -6.35
N LEU A 240 1.66 2.94 -7.18
CA LEU A 240 1.57 4.20 -7.91
C LEU A 240 1.33 5.36 -6.96
N ASP A 241 0.43 5.22 -5.99
CA ASP A 241 0.18 6.25 -4.97
C ASP A 241 1.47 6.59 -4.19
N GLU A 242 2.31 5.58 -3.91
CA GLU A 242 3.57 5.76 -3.18
C GLU A 242 4.65 6.50 -3.99
N MET A 243 4.61 6.44 -5.33
CA MET A 243 5.70 6.92 -6.20
C MET A 243 5.25 7.86 -7.32
N GLU A 244 4.02 8.37 -7.28
CA GLU A 244 3.44 9.22 -8.31
C GLU A 244 4.31 10.46 -8.57
N GLU A 245 4.78 11.12 -7.50
CA GLU A 245 5.63 12.31 -7.59
C GLU A 245 6.97 11.99 -8.29
N ASP A 246 7.69 10.97 -7.83
CA ASP A 246 8.99 10.58 -8.40
C ASP A 246 8.88 10.02 -9.83
N LEU A 247 7.79 9.32 -10.14
CA LEU A 247 7.55 8.80 -11.48
C LEU A 247 7.16 9.94 -12.44
N SER A 248 6.41 10.92 -11.97
CA SER A 248 6.00 12.08 -12.77
C SER A 248 7.22 12.91 -13.21
N SER A 249 8.17 13.15 -12.30
CA SER A 249 9.41 13.87 -12.62
C SER A 249 10.25 13.06 -13.60
N ALA A 250 10.44 11.76 -13.36
CA ALA A 250 11.22 10.89 -14.24
C ALA A 250 10.65 10.79 -15.67
N ILE A 251 9.33 10.83 -15.85
CA ILE A 251 8.69 10.87 -17.18
C ILE A 251 8.95 12.21 -17.86
N ARG A 252 8.79 13.32 -17.14
CA ARG A 252 8.97 14.69 -17.68
C ARG A 252 10.43 14.99 -18.04
N GLU A 253 11.37 14.45 -17.26
CA GLU A 253 12.81 14.60 -17.48
C GLU A 253 13.37 13.60 -18.52
N GLY A 254 12.53 12.73 -19.09
CA GLY A 254 12.96 11.73 -20.07
C GLY A 254 13.92 10.68 -19.50
N GLU A 255 13.84 10.38 -18.20
CA GLU A 255 14.64 9.30 -17.61
C GLU A 255 14.18 7.92 -18.10
N THR A 256 12.90 7.77 -18.42
CA THR A 256 12.28 6.54 -18.94
C THR A 256 12.77 6.15 -20.33
N GLU A 257 13.36 7.08 -21.08
CA GLU A 257 14.03 6.81 -22.36
C GLU A 257 15.46 6.30 -22.15
N ARG A 258 16.10 6.72 -21.06
CA ARG A 258 17.49 6.39 -20.72
C ARG A 258 17.61 5.10 -19.92
N VAL A 259 16.62 4.84 -19.06
CA VAL A 259 16.57 3.70 -18.16
C VAL A 259 15.26 2.96 -18.39
N ALA A 260 15.33 1.64 -18.53
CA ALA A 260 14.14 0.81 -18.64
C ALA A 260 13.17 1.08 -17.48
N VAL A 261 11.89 1.35 -17.80
CA VAL A 261 10.84 1.68 -16.83
C VAL A 261 10.77 0.65 -15.68
N SER A 262 10.98 -0.64 -15.97
CA SER A 262 11.04 -1.67 -14.93
C SER A 262 12.17 -1.51 -13.94
N ASN A 263 13.34 -1.02 -14.37
CA ASN A 263 14.46 -0.77 -13.48
C ASN A 263 14.21 0.44 -12.59
N LEU A 264 13.70 1.53 -13.18
CA LEU A 264 13.33 2.73 -12.45
C LEU A 264 12.28 2.41 -11.37
N MET A 265 11.13 1.86 -11.78
CA MET A 265 10.02 1.58 -10.86
C MET A 265 10.38 0.51 -9.81
N CYS A 266 10.98 -0.61 -10.21
CA CYS A 266 11.05 -1.79 -9.34
C CYS A 266 12.35 -1.94 -8.55
N ASN A 267 13.43 -1.25 -8.95
CA ASN A 267 14.72 -1.30 -8.26
C ASN A 267 15.13 0.05 -7.64
N MET A 268 14.78 1.18 -8.27
CA MET A 268 15.23 2.51 -7.82
C MET A 268 14.20 3.18 -6.93
N LEU A 269 12.96 3.30 -7.40
CA LEU A 269 11.88 3.95 -6.66
C LEU A 269 11.29 3.06 -5.57
N THR A 270 11.28 1.74 -5.79
CA THR A 270 10.70 0.80 -4.83
C THR A 270 11.66 -0.30 -4.40
N THR A 271 11.38 -0.86 -3.22
CA THR A 271 12.10 -2.01 -2.68
C THR A 271 11.52 -3.35 -3.15
N ALA A 272 10.70 -3.34 -4.22
CA ALA A 272 9.99 -4.52 -4.71
C ALA A 272 10.96 -5.60 -5.23
N CYS A 273 12.01 -5.20 -5.94
CA CYS A 273 13.06 -6.09 -6.44
C CYS A 273 14.38 -5.83 -5.72
N LYS A 274 14.65 -6.58 -4.65
CA LYS A 274 16.01 -6.62 -4.08
C LYS A 274 16.87 -7.53 -4.96
N LYS A 275 17.87 -6.95 -5.64
CA LYS A 275 18.91 -7.75 -6.29
C LYS A 275 19.61 -8.58 -5.19
N LYS A 276 19.56 -9.91 -5.26
CA LYS A 276 20.47 -10.75 -4.46
C LYS A 276 21.89 -10.29 -4.84
N SER A 277 22.57 -9.58 -3.95
CA SER A 277 23.86 -8.98 -4.25
C SER A 277 24.92 -10.07 -4.37
N LYS A 278 25.19 -10.53 -5.60
CA LYS A 278 26.57 -10.89 -5.92
C LYS A 278 27.33 -9.57 -5.94
N LYS A 279 28.12 -9.29 -4.88
CA LYS A 279 28.99 -8.10 -4.77
C LYS A 279 29.69 -7.87 -6.12
N LYS A 280 29.30 -6.84 -6.87
CA LYS A 280 30.08 -6.28 -7.96
C LYS A 280 30.61 -4.93 -7.49
N LYS A 281 31.93 -4.77 -7.58
CA LYS A 281 32.68 -3.57 -7.20
C LYS A 281 32.20 -2.36 -8.02
N PRO A 282 32.28 -1.15 -7.45
CA PRO A 282 31.81 0.07 -8.12
C PRO A 282 32.60 0.33 -9.41
N VAL A 283 31.87 0.60 -10.49
CA VAL A 283 32.42 1.13 -11.75
C VAL A 283 32.61 2.63 -11.55
N LYS A 284 33.86 3.07 -11.69
CA LYS A 284 34.24 4.49 -11.62
C LYS A 284 33.91 5.11 -12.98
N VAL A 285 32.96 6.05 -13.00
CA VAL A 285 32.74 6.91 -14.17
C VAL A 285 33.61 8.15 -13.96
N THR A 286 34.67 8.25 -14.73
CA THR A 286 35.43 9.50 -14.91
C THR A 286 34.79 10.25 -16.06
N VAL A 287 34.26 11.44 -15.77
CA VAL A 287 33.93 12.44 -16.80
C VAL A 287 35.24 13.13 -17.16
N SER A 288 35.62 13.07 -18.43
CA SER A 288 36.66 13.90 -19.01
C SER A 288 35.99 15.18 -19.51
N ASP A 289 36.32 16.31 -18.91
CA ASP A 289 36.06 17.62 -19.50
C ASP A 289 37.28 18.02 -20.35
N GLU A 290 37.10 18.02 -21.67
CA GLU A 290 37.88 18.83 -22.61
C GLU A 290 36.92 19.90 -23.17
N LEU A 291 37.02 21.15 -22.71
CA LEU A 291 37.53 22.30 -23.48
C LEU A 291 37.55 23.55 -22.59
#